data_AF-A0A520IS41-F1
#
_entry.id   AF-A0A520IS41-F1
#
_cell.length_a   1.000
_cell.length_b   1.000
_cell.length_c   1.000
_cell.angle_alpha   90.00
_cell.angle_beta   90.00
_cell.angle_gamma   90.00
#
_symmetry.space_group_name_H-M   'P 1'
#
loop_
_entity.id
_entity.type
_entity.pdbx_description
1 polymer ?
#
loop_
_entity_poly.entity_id
_entity_poly.type
_entity_poly.pdbx_seq_one_letter_code
_entity_poly.pdbx_strand_id
1 'polypeptide(L)' 'SLFALWQTLTPLGRNEFICWIEDAKQPKTRQRRIERTGQKLFEGKKRPCCWAGCIHRTDKAPSRWQQAVLIDRKTKTGM' A
#
# COMPACT_ATOMS: atom_id res chain seq x y z
N SER A 1 -20.17 7.53 1.24
CA SER A 1 -19.61 6.79 2.39
C SER A 1 -18.18 6.35 2.08
N LEU A 2 -17.41 5.94 3.11
CA LEU A 2 -16.05 5.41 2.91
C LEU A 2 -16.03 4.20 1.96
N PHE A 3 -16.96 3.27 2.14
CA PHE A 3 -17.06 2.06 1.31
C PHE A 3 -17.30 2.38 -0.17
N ALA A 4 -18.21 3.32 -0.47
CA ALA A 4 -18.45 3.75 -1.84
C ALA A 4 -17.19 4.36 -2.49
N LEU A 5 -16.47 5.22 -1.77
CA LEU A 5 -15.22 5.80 -2.25
C LEU A 5 -14.16 4.73 -2.53
N TRP A 6 -14.06 3.74 -1.65
CA TRP A 6 -13.17 2.58 -1.82
C TRP A 6 -13.50 1.78 -3.09
N GLN A 7 -14.79 1.55 -3.37
CA GLN A 7 -15.23 0.83 -4.56
C GLN A 7 -14.89 1.57 -5.87
N THR A 8 -14.84 2.90 -5.87
CA THR A 8 -14.43 3.69 -7.05
C THR A 8 -12.96 3.57 -7.41
N LEU A 9 -12.12 3.03 -6.52
CA LEU A 9 -10.72 2.80 -6.82
C LEU A 9 -10.56 1.67 -7.84
N THR A 10 -9.59 1.84 -8.74
CA THR A 10 -9.11 0.73 -9.57
C THR A 10 -8.54 -0.40 -8.70
N PRO A 11 -8.47 -1.64 -9.20
CA PRO A 11 -7.82 -2.74 -8.48
C PRO A 11 -6.41 -2.39 -8.03
N LEU A 12 -5.63 -1.72 -8.89
CA LEU A 12 -4.31 -1.20 -8.54
C LEU A 12 -4.39 -0.17 -7.40
N GLY A 13 -5.28 0.81 -7.47
CA GLY A 13 -5.44 1.82 -6.41
C GLY A 13 -5.75 1.21 -5.04
N ARG A 14 -6.61 0.17 -4.98
CA ARG A 14 -6.87 -0.57 -3.74
C ARG A 14 -5.63 -1.30 -3.25
N ASN A 15 -4.95 -2.02 -4.15
CA ASN A 15 -3.73 -2.75 -3.83
C ASN A 15 -2.62 -1.83 -3.30
N GLU A 16 -2.49 -0.62 -3.85
CA GLU A 16 -1.53 0.39 -3.37
C GLU A 16 -1.80 0.78 -1.90
N PHE A 17 -3.06 1.04 -1.53
CA PHE A 17 -3.42 1.32 -0.13
C PHE A 17 -3.22 0.09 0.76
N ILE A 18 -3.63 -1.10 0.33
CA ILE A 18 -3.48 -2.34 1.11
C ILE A 18 -1.99 -2.63 1.37
N CYS A 19 -1.15 -2.61 0.34
CA CYS A 19 0.28 -2.87 0.51
C CYS A 19 0.95 -1.80 1.38
N TRP A 20 0.57 -0.54 1.23
CA TRP A 20 1.05 0.51 2.12
C TRP A 20 0.61 0.28 3.57
N ILE A 21 -0.62 -0.18 3.84
CA ILE A 21 -1.06 -0.51 5.21
C ILE A 21 -0.26 -1.70 5.76
N GLU A 22 -0.14 -2.79 4.99
CA GLU A 22 0.48 -4.05 5.42
C GLU A 22 2.00 -3.98 5.57
N ASP A 23 2.67 -3.07 4.86
CA ASP A 23 4.10 -2.80 5.04
C ASP A 23 4.44 -2.27 6.45
N ALA A 24 3.45 -1.75 7.19
CA ALA A 24 3.65 -1.32 8.57
C ALA A 24 3.91 -2.53 9.50
N LYS A 25 5.16 -2.65 9.95
CA LYS A 25 5.59 -3.67 10.93
C LYS A 25 4.94 -3.51 12.30
N GLN A 26 4.68 -2.27 12.72
CA GLN A 26 4.11 -1.97 14.04
C GLN A 26 2.58 -1.86 13.97
N PRO A 27 1.82 -2.55 14.84
CA PRO A 27 0.35 -2.50 14.83
C PRO A 27 -0.23 -1.09 14.94
N LYS A 28 0.36 -0.24 15.80
CA LYS A 28 -0.04 1.17 15.95
C LYS A 28 0.08 1.95 14.63
N THR A 29 1.15 1.71 13.87
CA THR A 29 1.36 2.35 12.57
C THR A 29 0.37 1.83 11.54
N ARG A 30 0.07 0.53 11.56
CA ARG A 30 -0.95 -0.08 10.69
C ARG A 30 -2.31 0.55 10.91
N GLN A 31 -2.74 0.65 12.16
CA GLN A 31 -4.00 1.32 12.54
C GLN A 31 -4.06 2.76 12.02
N ARG A 32 -3.00 3.54 12.24
CA ARG A 32 -2.91 4.91 11.72
C ARG A 32 -3.00 4.97 10.19
N ARG A 33 -2.40 4.01 9.47
CA ARG A 33 -2.49 3.95 7.99
C ARG A 33 -3.90 3.59 7.52
N ILE A 34 -4.65 2.76 8.25
CA ILE A 34 -6.07 2.48 7.97
C ILE A 34 -6.92 3.75 8.09
N GLU A 35 -6.80 4.46 9.22
CA GLU A 35 -7.52 5.71 9.46
C GLU A 35 -7.19 6.77 8.40
N ARG A 36 -5.89 6.94 8.10
CA ARG A 36 -5.41 7.88 7.09
C ARG A 36 -5.89 7.49 5.68
N THR A 37 -6.07 6.21 5.38
CA THR A 37 -6.65 5.79 4.10
C THR A 37 -8.07 6.33 3.97
N GLY A 38 -8.88 6.24 5.02
CA GLY A 38 -10.21 6.85 5.03
C GLY A 38 -10.18 8.36 4.75
N GLN A 39 -9.34 9.10 5.47
CA GLN A 39 -9.16 10.54 5.24
C GLN A 39 -8.74 10.85 3.80
N LYS A 40 -7.75 10.11 3.26
CA LYS A 40 -7.26 10.30 1.89
C LYS A 40 -8.35 10.06 0.85
N LEU A 41 -9.21 9.07 1.07
CA LEU A 41 -10.34 8.81 0.17
C LEU A 41 -11.36 9.94 0.20
N PHE A 42 -11.67 10.49 1.37
CA PHE A 42 -12.54 11.66 1.49
C PHE A 42 -11.93 12.92 0.86
N GLU A 43 -10.60 13.06 0.89
CA GLU A 43 -9.85 14.09 0.14
C GLU A 43 -9.77 13.81 -1.38
N GLY A 44 -10.43 12.77 -1.88
CA GLY A 44 -10.44 12.40 -3.29
C GLY A 44 -9.14 11.75 -3.79
N LYS A 45 -8.19 11.44 -2.89
CA LYS A 45 -6.93 10.79 -3.28
C LYS A 45 -7.17 9.33 -3.63
N LYS A 46 -6.57 8.90 -4.74
CA LYS A 46 -6.68 7.53 -5.28
C LYS A 46 -5.47 6.65 -4.95
N ARG A 47 -4.45 7.22 -4.30
CA ARG A 47 -3.19 6.56 -3.89
C ARG A 47 -2.66 7.15 -2.57
N PRO A 48 -1.86 6.40 -1.81
CA PRO A 48 -1.16 6.91 -0.62
C PRO A 48 -0.09 7.95 -0.99
N CYS A 49 0.12 8.95 -0.12
CA CYS A 49 0.90 10.15 -0.46
C CYS A 49 2.43 10.02 -0.32
N CYS A 50 2.94 8.96 0.30
CA CYS A 50 4.38 8.75 0.53
C CYS A 50 4.78 7.28 0.27
N TRP A 51 4.22 6.71 -0.79
CA TRP A 51 4.41 5.32 -1.15
C TRP A 51 4.99 5.23 -2.56
N ALA A 52 6.15 4.58 -2.68
CA ALA A 52 6.87 4.48 -3.96
C ALA A 52 6.11 3.67 -5.02
N GLY A 53 5.16 2.84 -4.59
CA GLY A 53 4.36 1.96 -5.43
C GLY A 53 4.32 0.55 -4.87
N CYS A 54 3.34 -0.22 -5.29
CA CYS A 54 3.21 -1.60 -4.90
C CYS A 54 4.21 -2.49 -5.68
N ILE A 55 4.81 -3.49 -5.03
CA ILE A 55 5.65 -4.50 -5.72
C ILE A 55 4.85 -5.40 -6.67
N HIS A 56 3.51 -5.38 -6.60
CA HIS A 56 2.61 -6.11 -7.49
C HIS A 56 2.31 -5.34 -8.79
N ARG A 57 2.96 -4.19 -9.01
CA ARG A 57 2.86 -3.47 -10.29
C ARG A 57 3.62 -4.24 -11.36
N THR A 58 3.02 -4.37 -12.54
CA THR A 58 3.65 -4.97 -13.71
C THR A 58 4.19 -3.91 -14.68
N ASP A 59 3.77 -2.65 -14.53
CA ASP A 59 4.16 -1.55 -15.42
C ASP A 59 5.47 -0.87 -15.02
N LYS A 60 5.99 -1.15 -13.83
CA LYS A 60 7.24 -0.57 -13.31
C LYS A 60 8.01 -1.59 -12.48
N ALA A 61 9.32 -1.63 -12.68
CA ALA A 61 10.21 -2.38 -11.82
C ALA A 61 10.21 -1.81 -10.38
N PRO A 62 10.33 -2.66 -9.35
CA PRO A 62 10.54 -2.21 -7.97
C PRO A 62 11.80 -1.35 -7.84
N SER A 63 11.77 -0.34 -6.97
CA SER A 63 13.00 0.39 -6.61
C SER A 63 13.99 -0.53 -5.90
N ARG A 64 15.27 -0.14 -5.87
CA ARG A 64 16.35 -0.89 -5.19
C ARG A 64 15.99 -1.28 -3.75
N TRP A 65 15.38 -0.36 -3.00
CA TRP A 65 14.93 -0.64 -1.63
C TRP A 65 13.77 -1.63 -1.58
N GLN A 66 12.77 -1.48 -2.47
CA GLN A 66 11.63 -2.41 -2.52
C GLN A 66 12.08 -3.83 -2.88
N GLN A 67 12.99 -3.96 -3.85
CA GLN A 67 13.57 -5.25 -4.22
C GLN A 67 14.25 -5.91 -3.02
N ALA A 68 15.20 -5.22 -2.39
CA ALA A 68 15.97 -5.78 -1.29
C ALA A 68 15.11 -6.08 -0.03
N VAL A 69 14.17 -5.19 0.31
CA VAL A 69 13.47 -5.25 1.61
C VAL A 69 12.12 -5.93 1.55
N LEU A 70 11.36 -5.74 0.46
CA LEU A 70 9.99 -6.27 0.34
C LEU A 70 9.94 -7.60 -0.41
N ILE A 71 10.86 -7.84 -1.35
CA ILE A 71 10.89 -9.04 -2.19
C ILE A 71 11.94 -10.02 -1.67
N ASP A 72 13.23 -9.67 -1.76
CA ASP A 72 14.35 -10.60 -1.48
C ASP A 72 14.42 -11.01 0.00
N ARG A 73 14.02 -10.14 0.92
CA ARG A 73 13.95 -10.49 2.35
C ARG A 73 12.80 -11.45 2.64
N LYS A 74 11.65 -11.30 1.97
CA LYS A 74 10.49 -12.17 2.18
C LYS A 74 10.76 -13.60 1.71
N THR A 75 11.47 -13.77 0.60
CA THR A 75 11.83 -15.11 0.10
C THR A 75 12.73 -15.87 1.08
N LYS A 76 13.57 -15.17 1.86
CA LYS A 76 14.41 -15.79 2.89
C LYS A 76 13.70 -16.16 4.19
N THR A 77 12.55 -15.54 4.50
CA THR A 77 11.80 -15.83 5.73
C THR A 77 10.74 -16.92 5.53
N GLY A 78 10.42 -17.24 4.27
CA GLY A 78 9.51 -18.34 3.90
C GLY A 78 10.21 -19.64 3.51
N MET A 79 11.53 -19.74 3.70
CA MET A 79 12.36 -20.93 3.44
C MET A 79 12.89 -21.49 4.75
#